data_AF-A0A4Y2B1C7-F1
#
_entry.id   AF-A0A4Y2B1C7-F1
#
_cell.length_a   1.000
_cell.length_b   1.000
_cell.length_c   1.000
_cell.angle_alpha   90.00
_cell.angle_beta   90.00
_cell.angle_gamma   90.00
#
_symmetry.space_group_name_H-M   'P 1'
#
loop_
_entity.id
_entity.type
_entity.pdbx_description
1 polymer ?
#
loop_
_entity_poly.entity_id
_entity_poly.type
_entity_poly.pdbx_seq_one_letter_code
_entity_poly.pdbx_strand_id
1 'polypeptide(L)'
;MVRQPESGLHSGPVGYSGNDGGRTNEGNTGRESQNSSQHQKPHQSLLQKESIIRWQKEWDNGETGRRVHNVLPKVKTTSTPWQRPEIMFVTGHGPFPTYLKRFNIRSSDSCGCGKLGNPLHYATSCLFTTSYHLTKPSGPRTTLVEKSHEQQQF
;
A
#
# COMPACT_ATOMS: atom_id res chain seq x y z
N MET A 1 13.32 16.66 69.83
CA MET A 1 12.03 17.39 69.86
C MET A 1 11.29 17.02 68.57
N VAL A 2 10.32 16.09 68.64
CA VAL A 2 8.83 16.32 68.62
C VAL A 2 8.39 16.70 67.19
N ARG A 3 7.48 16.02 66.46
CA ARG A 3 6.56 14.88 66.65
C ARG A 3 6.07 14.43 65.24
N GLN A 4 5.79 13.12 65.10
CA GLN A 4 4.89 12.48 64.11
C GLN A 4 3.40 12.79 64.47
N PRO A 5 2.37 12.63 63.60
CA PRO A 5 1.83 11.29 63.37
C PRO A 5 1.27 10.94 61.97
N GLU A 6 1.13 9.63 61.83
CA GLU A 6 0.69 8.78 60.73
C GLU A 6 -0.84 8.67 60.56
N SER A 7 -1.26 8.17 59.40
CA SER A 7 -2.39 7.22 59.21
C SER A 7 -2.60 7.04 57.70
N GLY A 8 -2.86 5.88 57.10
CA GLY A 8 -3.08 4.51 57.55
C GLY A 8 -3.67 3.77 56.34
N LEU A 9 -3.11 2.61 55.98
CA LEU A 9 -3.71 1.70 54.98
C LEU A 9 -5.07 1.20 55.47
N HIS A 10 -6.07 1.09 54.58
CA HIS A 10 -7.08 0.03 54.67
C HIS A 10 -7.70 -0.30 53.30
N SER A 11 -7.41 -1.52 52.85
CA SER A 11 -8.10 -2.25 51.79
C SER A 11 -9.45 -2.75 52.32
N GLY A 12 -10.52 -2.63 51.54
CA GLY A 12 -11.83 -3.22 51.84
C GLY A 12 -12.51 -3.76 50.58
N PRO A 13 -13.13 -4.96 50.61
CA PRO A 13 -13.77 -5.57 49.44
C PRO A 13 -15.17 -5.00 49.20
N VAL A 14 -15.46 -4.58 47.97
CA VAL A 14 -16.82 -4.20 47.56
C VAL A 14 -17.59 -5.47 47.20
N GLY A 15 -18.49 -5.86 48.11
CA GLY A 15 -19.38 -7.01 47.94
C GLY A 15 -20.52 -6.72 46.97
N TYR A 16 -20.83 -7.71 46.14
CA TYR A 16 -21.96 -7.75 45.22
C TYR A 16 -23.21 -8.20 46.00
N SER A 17 -24.29 -7.43 45.96
CA SER A 17 -25.59 -7.84 46.50
C SER A 17 -26.50 -8.28 45.36
N GLY A 18 -26.93 -9.54 45.39
CA GLY A 18 -27.90 -10.12 44.46
C GLY A 18 -29.33 -9.76 44.83
N ASN A 19 -30.20 -9.67 43.82
CA ASN A 19 -31.64 -9.54 43.99
C ASN A 19 -32.39 -10.51 43.06
N ASP A 20 -32.63 -11.72 43.56
CA ASP A 20 -33.68 -12.59 43.03
C ASP A 20 -35.06 -12.00 43.38
N GLY A 21 -35.91 -11.82 42.37
CA GLY A 21 -37.27 -11.32 42.56
C GLY A 21 -38.18 -11.60 41.35
N GLY A 22 -38.90 -12.73 41.41
CA GLY A 22 -40.30 -12.89 40.97
C GLY A 22 -40.70 -12.71 39.50
N ARG A 23 -41.13 -13.80 38.86
CA ARG A 23 -41.90 -13.81 37.59
C ARG A 23 -43.37 -13.43 37.82
N THR A 24 -44.00 -12.70 36.87
CA THR A 24 -45.23 -13.12 36.13
C THR A 24 -45.63 -12.17 34.98
N ASN A 25 -45.73 -12.76 33.77
CA ASN A 25 -46.79 -12.76 32.73
C ASN A 25 -47.30 -11.49 32.01
N GLU A 26 -47.07 -11.51 30.67
CA GLU A 26 -47.97 -11.25 29.52
C GLU A 26 -48.50 -9.84 29.20
N GLY A 27 -48.15 -9.37 27.99
CA GLY A 27 -48.76 -8.24 27.27
C GLY A 27 -48.14 -8.09 25.89
N ASN A 28 -48.80 -8.66 24.87
CA ASN A 28 -48.42 -8.61 23.45
C ASN A 28 -48.63 -7.21 22.85
N THR A 29 -47.57 -6.61 22.30
CA THR A 29 -47.70 -5.58 21.26
C THR A 29 -46.56 -5.74 20.26
N GLY A 30 -46.91 -6.12 19.03
CA GLY A 30 -45.99 -6.26 17.92
C GLY A 30 -45.14 -5.01 17.70
N ARG A 31 -43.84 -5.22 17.55
CA ARG A 31 -42.97 -4.31 16.80
C ARG A 31 -42.27 -5.16 15.76
N GLU A 32 -42.66 -4.98 14.51
CA GLU A 32 -41.87 -5.37 13.35
C GLU A 32 -40.45 -4.87 13.57
N SER A 33 -39.51 -5.80 13.79
CA SER A 33 -38.11 -5.50 13.58
C SER A 33 -37.91 -5.46 12.08
N GLN A 34 -38.14 -4.29 11.49
CA GLN A 34 -37.69 -3.99 10.15
C GLN A 34 -36.15 -3.99 10.15
N ASN A 35 -35.58 -5.18 10.10
CA ASN A 35 -34.20 -5.36 9.68
C ASN A 35 -34.17 -5.15 8.16
N SER A 36 -34.14 -3.88 7.76
CA SER A 36 -33.70 -3.51 6.43
C SER A 36 -32.50 -2.61 6.61
N SER A 37 -31.36 -3.25 6.83
CA SER A 37 -30.06 -2.65 6.51
C SER A 37 -30.04 -2.39 5.00
N GLN A 38 -30.72 -1.32 4.57
CA GLN A 38 -30.68 -0.77 3.23
C GLN A 38 -29.25 -0.28 2.98
N HIS A 39 -28.40 -1.23 2.62
CA HIS A 39 -27.41 -1.14 1.57
C HIS A 39 -27.03 0.31 1.16
N GLN A 40 -26.16 0.96 1.93
CA GLN A 40 -25.52 2.24 1.56
C GLN A 40 -24.63 2.17 0.29
N LYS A 41 -24.72 1.09 -0.51
CA LYS A 41 -23.78 0.80 -1.60
C LYS A 41 -23.98 1.52 -2.95
N PRO A 42 -25.12 2.15 -3.32
CA PRO A 42 -25.21 2.77 -4.64
C PRO A 42 -24.36 4.05 -4.74
N HIS A 43 -24.39 4.91 -3.72
CA HIS A 43 -23.67 6.19 -3.74
C HIS A 43 -22.15 6.02 -3.75
N GLN A 44 -21.61 5.14 -2.91
CA GLN A 44 -20.17 4.85 -2.86
C GLN A 44 -19.63 4.33 -4.20
N SER A 45 -20.41 3.47 -4.88
CA SER A 45 -20.01 2.88 -6.16
C SER A 45 -20.00 3.89 -7.31
N LEU A 46 -20.93 4.85 -7.29
CA LEU A 46 -20.98 5.92 -8.29
C LEU A 46 -19.81 6.89 -8.13
N LEU A 47 -19.54 7.31 -6.89
CA LEU A 47 -18.38 8.17 -6.60
C LEU A 47 -17.06 7.50 -7.00
N GLN A 48 -16.91 6.19 -6.75
CA GLN A 48 -15.73 5.44 -7.16
C GLN A 48 -15.57 5.43 -8.68
N LYS A 49 -16.65 5.19 -9.45
CA LYS A 49 -16.62 5.19 -10.92
C LYS A 49 -16.22 6.55 -11.48
N GLU A 50 -16.87 7.63 -11.04
CA GLU A 50 -16.56 8.99 -11.47
C GLU A 50 -15.12 9.38 -11.13
N SER A 51 -14.65 8.99 -9.94
CA SER A 51 -13.27 9.24 -9.50
C SER A 51 -12.26 8.53 -10.40
N ILE A 52 -12.49 7.25 -10.75
CA ILE A 52 -11.61 6.49 -11.65
C ILE A 52 -11.58 7.12 -13.04
N ILE A 53 -12.73 7.52 -13.59
CA ILE A 53 -12.80 8.16 -14.91
C ILE A 53 -12.00 9.47 -14.92
N ARG A 54 -12.21 10.31 -13.90
CA ARG A 54 -11.47 11.57 -13.76
C ARG A 54 -9.98 11.31 -13.60
N TRP A 55 -9.58 10.40 -12.72
CA TRP A 55 -8.17 10.04 -12.53
C TRP A 55 -7.54 9.48 -13.78
N GLN A 56 -8.24 8.63 -14.54
CA GLN A 56 -7.73 8.11 -15.80
C GLN A 56 -7.46 9.24 -16.80
N LYS A 57 -8.36 10.23 -16.89
CA LYS A 57 -8.17 11.40 -17.75
C LYS A 57 -6.93 12.20 -17.34
N GLU A 58 -6.75 12.47 -16.07
CA GLU A 58 -5.53 13.14 -15.57
C GLU A 58 -4.28 12.29 -15.81
N TRP A 59 -4.39 10.97 -15.64
CA TRP A 59 -3.28 10.04 -15.85
C TRP A 59 -2.84 9.96 -17.30
N ASP A 60 -3.76 10.01 -18.25
CA ASP A 60 -3.47 9.98 -19.68
C ASP A 60 -2.89 11.32 -20.17
N ASN A 61 -3.36 12.45 -19.65
CA ASN A 61 -2.95 13.79 -20.11
C ASN A 61 -1.79 14.40 -19.32
N GLY A 62 -1.48 13.90 -18.13
CA GLY A 62 -0.42 14.44 -17.29
C GLY A 62 0.99 14.17 -17.84
N GLU A 63 1.92 15.09 -17.65
CA GLU A 63 3.31 14.92 -18.09
C GLU A 63 4.20 14.24 -17.03
N THR A 64 3.78 14.25 -15.77
CA THR A 64 4.54 13.60 -14.70
C THR A 64 4.35 12.08 -14.75
N GLY A 65 5.42 11.33 -14.47
CA GLY A 65 5.34 9.87 -14.32
C GLY A 65 5.11 9.09 -15.62
N ARG A 66 5.43 9.64 -16.81
CA ARG A 66 5.26 8.94 -18.10
C ARG A 66 5.93 7.57 -18.18
N ARG A 67 7.07 7.41 -17.51
CA ARG A 67 7.71 6.09 -17.38
C ARG A 67 6.79 5.05 -16.72
N VAL A 68 6.09 5.44 -15.66
CA VAL A 68 5.14 4.57 -14.96
C VAL A 68 3.90 4.36 -15.82
N HIS A 69 3.40 5.40 -16.49
CA HIS A 69 2.24 5.30 -17.41
C HIS A 69 2.49 4.30 -18.55
N ASN A 70 3.69 4.30 -19.14
CA ASN A 70 4.05 3.34 -20.19
C ASN A 70 3.96 1.87 -19.74
N VAL A 71 4.06 1.60 -18.44
CA VAL A 71 3.98 0.25 -17.85
C VAL A 71 2.57 -0.01 -17.28
N LEU A 72 1.97 1.00 -16.66
CA LEU A 72 0.64 1.00 -16.04
C LEU A 72 -0.23 2.11 -16.64
N PRO A 73 -0.74 1.95 -17.86
CA PRO A 73 -1.51 2.99 -18.53
C PRO A 73 -2.92 3.15 -17.96
N LYS A 74 -3.42 2.16 -17.21
CA LYS A 74 -4.77 2.14 -16.66
C LYS A 74 -4.76 2.27 -15.15
N VAL A 75 -5.53 3.22 -14.64
CA VAL A 75 -5.82 3.40 -13.23
C VAL A 75 -6.67 2.23 -12.75
N LYS A 76 -6.25 1.61 -11.66
CA LYS A 76 -6.97 0.54 -10.97
C LYS A 76 -6.98 0.85 -9.48
N THR A 77 -8.06 0.48 -8.80
CA THR A 77 -8.19 0.62 -7.34
C THR A 77 -7.53 -0.52 -6.57
N THR A 78 -7.24 -1.62 -7.26
CA THR A 78 -6.51 -2.76 -6.71
C THR A 78 -5.02 -2.49 -6.69
N SER A 79 -4.37 -2.75 -5.55
CA SER A 79 -2.91 -2.76 -5.49
C SER A 79 -2.35 -3.86 -6.39
N THR A 80 -1.30 -3.55 -7.13
CA THR A 80 -0.53 -4.56 -7.86
C THR A 80 0.64 -4.98 -6.96
N PRO A 81 0.93 -6.29 -6.81
CA PRO A 81 1.93 -6.80 -5.88
C PRO A 81 3.37 -6.58 -6.39
N TRP A 82 3.76 -5.34 -6.60
CA TRP A 82 5.08 -4.99 -7.10
C TRP A 82 6.17 -5.23 -6.06
N GLN A 83 7.28 -5.83 -6.49
CA GLN A 83 8.48 -5.98 -5.67
C GLN A 83 9.32 -4.70 -5.69
N ARG A 84 10.15 -4.52 -4.64
CA ARG A 84 11.03 -3.34 -4.51
C ARG A 84 11.87 -3.04 -5.77
N PRO A 85 12.55 -4.03 -6.40
CA PRO A 85 13.36 -3.77 -7.60
C PRO A 85 12.51 -3.29 -8.78
N GLU A 86 11.29 -3.81 -8.92
CA GLU A 86 10.38 -3.42 -10.01
C GLU A 86 9.87 -2.00 -9.83
N ILE A 87 9.51 -1.62 -8.60
CA ILE A 87 9.11 -0.24 -8.27
C ILE A 87 10.26 0.71 -8.61
N MET A 88 11.48 0.41 -8.16
CA MET A 88 12.67 1.22 -8.46
C MET A 88 12.92 1.32 -9.98
N PHE A 89 12.80 0.22 -10.70
CA PHE A 89 13.01 0.18 -12.14
C PHE A 89 11.98 1.02 -12.91
N VAL A 90 10.69 0.79 -12.66
CA VAL A 90 9.57 1.44 -13.38
C VAL A 90 9.54 2.94 -13.10
N THR A 91 9.65 3.31 -11.83
CA THR A 91 9.66 4.72 -11.43
C THR A 91 10.98 5.40 -11.81
N GLY A 92 12.06 4.63 -11.92
CA GLY A 92 13.41 5.14 -12.09
C GLY A 92 14.01 5.78 -10.85
N HIS A 93 13.38 5.56 -9.69
CA HIS A 93 13.88 5.98 -8.39
C HIS A 93 14.85 4.94 -7.84
N GLY A 94 15.73 5.39 -6.94
CA GLY A 94 16.65 4.52 -6.22
C GLY A 94 18.11 4.90 -6.45
N PRO A 95 19.05 3.98 -6.24
CA PRO A 95 20.49 4.25 -6.28
C PRO A 95 21.04 4.36 -7.71
N PHE A 96 20.25 4.90 -8.65
CA PHE A 96 20.68 5.09 -10.03
C PHE A 96 21.42 6.42 -10.16
N PRO A 97 22.65 6.44 -10.71
CA PRO A 97 23.38 7.67 -10.99
C PRO A 97 22.56 8.79 -11.65
N THR A 98 21.71 8.46 -12.64
CA THR A 98 20.85 9.45 -13.30
C THR A 98 19.83 10.07 -12.34
N TYR A 99 19.30 9.28 -11.40
CA TYR A 99 18.36 9.76 -10.40
C TYR A 99 19.07 10.63 -9.37
N LEU A 100 20.21 10.18 -8.84
CA LEU A 100 20.98 10.92 -7.85
C LEU A 100 21.51 12.26 -8.39
N LYS A 101 21.90 12.32 -9.67
CA LYS A 101 22.30 13.57 -10.34
C LYS A 101 21.16 14.57 -10.43
N ARG A 102 19.94 14.13 -10.73
CA ARG A 102 18.76 15.01 -10.78
C ARG A 102 18.52 15.76 -9.46
N PHE A 103 18.86 15.15 -8.34
CA PHE A 103 18.72 15.74 -7.00
C PHE A 103 20.01 16.34 -6.46
N ASN A 104 21.04 16.52 -7.31
CA ASN A 104 22.35 17.05 -6.93
C ASN A 104 23.05 16.27 -5.78
N ILE A 105 22.68 15.01 -5.56
CA ILE A 105 23.34 14.13 -4.58
C ILE A 105 24.67 13.60 -5.15
N ARG A 106 24.76 13.46 -6.47
CA ARG A 106 25.96 13.04 -7.19
C ARG A 106 26.23 13.96 -8.37
N SER A 107 27.50 14.24 -8.65
CA SER A 107 27.91 15.10 -9.76
C SER A 107 27.79 14.44 -11.14
N SER A 108 27.96 13.10 -11.20
CA SER A 108 27.92 12.32 -12.45
C SER A 108 26.73 11.34 -12.49
N ASP A 109 26.15 11.19 -13.67
CA ASP A 109 25.13 10.21 -14.03
C ASP A 109 25.72 8.90 -14.59
N SER A 110 27.04 8.76 -14.57
CA SER A 110 27.71 7.58 -15.11
C SER A 110 27.73 6.42 -14.10
N CYS A 111 27.42 5.22 -14.55
CA CYS A 111 27.68 3.97 -13.83
C CYS A 111 29.21 3.79 -13.62
N GLY A 112 29.61 3.01 -12.63
CA GLY A 112 31.01 2.64 -12.40
C GLY A 112 31.67 1.94 -13.60
N CYS A 113 30.89 1.41 -14.55
CA CYS A 113 31.40 0.79 -15.77
C CYS A 113 31.57 1.80 -16.93
N GLY A 114 31.39 3.11 -16.67
CA GLY A 114 31.58 4.18 -17.65
C GLY A 114 30.41 4.44 -18.61
N LYS A 115 29.28 3.74 -18.48
CA LYS A 115 28.05 3.98 -19.26
C LYS A 115 27.04 4.81 -18.47
N LEU A 116 25.97 5.28 -19.13
CA LEU A 116 24.89 6.02 -18.45
C LEU A 116 24.21 5.16 -17.38
N GLY A 117 24.26 5.58 -16.12
CA GLY A 117 23.75 4.85 -14.97
C GLY A 117 22.25 5.02 -14.76
N ASN A 118 21.46 4.68 -15.78
CA ASN A 118 20.00 4.65 -15.71
C ASN A 118 19.49 3.24 -15.36
N PRO A 119 18.23 3.10 -14.92
CA PRO A 119 17.67 1.79 -14.54
C PRO A 119 17.73 0.74 -15.66
N LEU A 120 17.51 1.16 -16.92
CA LEU A 120 17.54 0.26 -18.07
C LEU A 120 18.93 -0.37 -18.26
N HIS A 121 19.98 0.42 -18.09
CA HIS A 121 21.35 -0.07 -18.16
C HIS A 121 21.62 -1.14 -17.09
N TYR A 122 21.25 -0.88 -15.84
CA TYR A 122 21.39 -1.86 -14.75
C TYR A 122 20.57 -3.12 -14.98
N ALA A 123 19.40 -3.01 -15.60
CA ALA A 123 18.55 -4.16 -15.87
C ALA A 123 18.98 -5.00 -17.07
N THR A 124 19.86 -4.52 -17.96
CA THR A 124 20.08 -5.18 -19.26
C THR A 124 21.53 -5.29 -19.73
N SER A 125 22.45 -4.47 -19.19
CA SER A 125 23.79 -4.32 -19.80
C SER A 125 24.92 -3.96 -18.82
N CYS A 126 24.62 -3.63 -17.57
CA CYS A 126 25.65 -3.32 -16.58
C CYS A 126 26.41 -4.59 -16.16
N LEU A 127 27.74 -4.55 -16.29
CA LEU A 127 28.62 -5.66 -15.93
C LEU A 127 28.50 -6.06 -14.45
N PHE A 128 28.21 -5.08 -13.57
CA PHE A 128 28.09 -5.31 -12.14
C PHE A 128 26.74 -5.92 -11.71
N THR A 129 25.76 -5.99 -12.60
CA THR A 129 24.43 -6.55 -12.30
C THR A 129 24.06 -7.70 -13.24
N THR A 130 25.05 -8.33 -13.86
CA THR A 130 24.86 -9.42 -14.82
C THR A 130 23.97 -10.55 -14.28
N SER A 131 24.10 -10.91 -13.01
CA SER A 131 23.27 -11.94 -12.35
C SER A 131 21.79 -11.54 -12.17
N TYR A 132 21.47 -10.25 -12.31
CA TYR A 132 20.13 -9.69 -12.08
C TYR A 132 19.54 -9.06 -13.35
N HIS A 133 20.14 -9.30 -14.51
CA HIS A 133 19.60 -8.78 -15.77
C HIS A 133 18.22 -9.37 -16.05
N LEU A 134 17.30 -8.52 -16.48
CA LEU A 134 15.99 -8.94 -16.95
C LEU A 134 16.17 -9.77 -18.21
N THR A 135 15.95 -11.08 -18.09
CA THR A 135 15.90 -11.96 -19.27
C THR A 135 14.68 -11.60 -20.10
N LYS A 136 14.85 -11.48 -21.42
CA LYS A 136 13.73 -11.28 -22.35
C LYS A 136 12.71 -12.41 -22.14
N PRO A 137 11.42 -12.11 -21.90
CA PRO A 137 10.43 -13.16 -21.78
C PRO A 137 10.30 -13.90 -23.11
N SER A 138 10.52 -15.21 -23.11
CA SER A 138 10.47 -16.10 -24.28
C SER A 138 9.05 -16.45 -24.77
N GLY A 139 8.04 -15.65 -24.41
CA GLY A 139 6.63 -15.92 -24.74
C GLY A 139 5.88 -14.68 -25.23
N PRO A 140 4.67 -14.84 -25.82
CA PRO A 140 3.89 -13.72 -26.31
C PRO A 140 3.60 -12.73 -25.18
N ARG A 141 3.58 -11.44 -25.57
CA ARG A 141 3.61 -10.24 -24.72
C ARG A 141 2.42 -10.15 -23.76
N THR A 142 2.40 -10.99 -22.73
CA THR A 142 1.75 -10.67 -21.46
C THR A 142 2.74 -9.90 -20.59
N THR A 143 2.21 -8.93 -19.87
CA THR A 143 2.93 -7.84 -19.19
C THR A 143 4.20 -8.26 -18.46
N LEU A 144 5.26 -7.45 -18.59
CA LEU A 144 6.60 -7.63 -17.99
C LEU A 144 6.65 -7.86 -16.47
N VAL A 145 5.51 -7.80 -15.79
CA VAL A 145 5.34 -7.88 -14.33
C VAL A 145 5.19 -9.33 -13.82
N GLU A 146 4.82 -10.27 -14.68
CA GLU A 146 4.44 -11.61 -14.22
C GLU A 146 5.60 -12.61 -14.11
N LYS A 147 6.77 -12.32 -14.68
CA LYS A 147 7.88 -13.30 -14.76
C LYS A 147 9.06 -13.03 -13.83
N SER A 148 9.00 -11.99 -13.00
CA SER A 148 10.05 -11.68 -12.02
C SER A 148 10.10 -12.68 -10.85
N HIS A 149 9.03 -13.47 -10.69
CA HIS A 149 8.82 -14.31 -9.50
C HIS A 149 9.69 -15.57 -9.44
N GLU A 150 10.23 -16.06 -10.55
CA GLU A 150 11.01 -17.32 -10.57
C GLU A 150 12.54 -17.12 -10.55
N GLN A 151 13.07 -15.90 -10.65
CA GLN A 151 14.52 -15.66 -10.64
C GLN A 151 15.05 -15.01 -9.36
N GLN A 152 14.24 -14.88 -8.31
CA GLN A 152 14.60 -14.21 -7.05
C GLN A 152 14.70 -15.15 -5.84
N GLN A 153 14.96 -16.44 -6.06
CA GLN A 153 15.40 -17.33 -5.00
C GLN A 153 16.85 -17.72 -5.23
N PHE A 154 17.80 -16.83 -4.90
CA PHE A 154 19.16 -17.10 -4.37
C PHE A 154 19.82 -15.75 -4.01
#